data_AF-A0A9P3JTG1-F1
#
_entry.id   AF-A0A9P3JTG1-F1
#
_cell.length_a   1.000
_cell.length_b   1.000
_cell.length_c   1.000
_cell.angle_alpha   90.00
_cell.angle_beta   90.00
_cell.angle_gamma   90.00
#
_symmetry.space_group_name_H-M   'P 1'
#
loop_
_entity.id
_entity.type
_entity.pdbx_description
1 polymer ?
#
loop_
_entity_poly.entity_id
_entity_poly.type
_entity_poly.pdbx_seq_one_letter_code
_entity_poly.pdbx_strand_id
1 'polypeptide(L)'
;MAVGEATRVALQVFKATGGLVWKRHPMNHTRRANAKTRHERIRQVEQVLRVCAAPASANAPQPTASAPQQGASPPSSTAVQQQ
;
A
#
# COMPACT_ATOMS: atom_id res chain seq x y z
N MET A 1 1.38 -48.90 26.05
CA MET A 1 0.70 -47.97 25.12
C MET A 1 -0.14 -47.02 25.94
N ALA A 2 0.36 -45.81 26.22
CA ALA A 2 -0.39 -44.80 26.96
C ALA A 2 -0.87 -43.74 25.96
N VAL A 3 -2.12 -43.88 25.50
CA VAL A 3 -2.81 -42.83 24.75
C VAL A 3 -3.24 -41.80 25.79
N GLY A 4 -2.37 -40.84 26.08
CA GLY A 4 -2.65 -39.77 27.03
C GLY A 4 -3.80 -38.90 26.54
N GLU A 5 -4.80 -38.68 27.41
CA GLU A 5 -5.90 -37.77 27.16
C GLU A 5 -5.37 -36.40 26.73
N ALA A 6 -5.67 -35.99 25.50
CA ALA A 6 -5.44 -34.63 25.07
C ALA A 6 -6.21 -33.70 26.01
N THR A 7 -5.50 -32.83 26.72
CA THR A 7 -6.13 -31.86 27.63
C THR A 7 -7.22 -31.09 26.89
N ARG A 8 -8.31 -30.76 27.59
CA ARG A 8 -9.47 -30.05 27.01
C ARG A 8 -9.07 -28.79 26.22
N VAL A 9 -8.01 -28.12 26.69
CA VAL A 9 -7.35 -26.98 26.03
C VAL A 9 -6.76 -27.37 24.67
N ALA A 10 -6.03 -28.49 24.59
CA ALA A 10 -5.48 -29.01 23.34
C ALA A 10 -6.60 -29.32 22.33
N LEU A 11 -7.71 -29.94 22.77
CA LEU A 11 -8.88 -30.19 21.91
C LEU A 11 -9.54 -28.89 21.43
N GLN A 12 -9.62 -27.86 22.28
CA GLN A 12 -10.18 -26.55 21.91
C GLN A 12 -9.29 -25.80 20.92
N VAL A 13 -7.97 -25.81 21.14
CA VAL A 13 -7.00 -25.23 20.20
C VAL A 13 -7.06 -25.98 18.87
N PHE A 14 -7.12 -27.32 18.89
CA PHE A 14 -7.28 -28.12 17.68
C PHE A 14 -8.58 -27.79 16.93
N LYS A 15 -9.70 -27.67 17.63
CA LYS A 15 -10.99 -27.34 17.05
C LYS A 15 -11.08 -25.89 16.53
N ALA A 16 -10.42 -24.94 17.18
CA ALA A 16 -10.46 -23.53 16.80
C ALA A 16 -9.44 -23.12 15.74
N THR A 17 -8.29 -23.81 15.68
CA THR A 17 -7.16 -23.45 14.81
C THR A 17 -6.63 -24.60 13.96
N GLY A 18 -7.22 -25.79 14.03
CA GLY A 18 -6.80 -26.96 13.23
C GLY A 18 -5.49 -27.60 13.69
N GLY A 19 -5.06 -27.33 14.92
CA GLY A 19 -3.79 -27.83 15.48
C GLY A 19 -2.57 -26.95 15.17
N LEU A 20 -2.74 -25.88 14.37
CA LEU A 20 -1.69 -24.91 14.05
C LEU A 20 -2.20 -23.48 14.24
N VAL A 21 -1.68 -22.79 15.26
CA VAL A 21 -2.11 -21.42 15.59
C VAL A 21 -1.45 -20.42 14.65
N TRP A 22 -2.10 -20.12 13.53
CA TRP A 22 -1.74 -18.96 12.72
C TRP A 22 -2.12 -17.69 13.47
N LYS A 23 -1.12 -16.85 13.76
CA LYS A 23 -1.33 -15.57 14.45
C LYS A 23 -2.24 -14.66 13.62
N ARG A 24 -3.46 -14.41 14.11
CA ARG A 24 -4.38 -13.44 13.49
C ARG A 24 -3.90 -12.02 13.82
N HIS A 25 -3.31 -11.34 12.84
CA HIS A 25 -2.89 -9.96 13.03
C HIS A 25 -4.06 -9.00 12.78
N PRO A 26 -4.54 -8.26 13.79
CA PRO A 26 -5.70 -7.38 13.62
C PRO A 26 -5.37 -6.21 12.69
N MET A 27 -6.42 -5.56 12.20
CA MET A 27 -6.29 -4.31 11.45
C MET A 27 -6.00 -3.15 12.42
N ASN A 28 -4.72 -2.96 12.74
CA ASN A 28 -4.25 -1.85 13.59
C ASN A 28 -4.28 -0.50 12.86
N HIS A 29 -4.05 0.59 13.60
CA HIS A 29 -4.10 1.96 13.08
C HIS A 29 -3.14 2.18 11.89
N THR A 30 -1.88 1.76 12.02
CA THR A 30 -0.86 1.91 10.97
C THR A 30 -1.22 1.16 9.69
N ARG A 31 -1.78 -0.05 9.82
CA ARG A 31 -2.27 -0.85 8.68
C ARG A 31 -3.45 -0.15 7.98
N ARG A 32 -4.34 0.49 8.73
CA ARG A 32 -5.43 1.31 8.16
C ARG A 32 -4.89 2.52 7.41
N ALA A 33 -3.90 3.22 7.96
CA ALA A 33 -3.26 4.35 7.29
C ALA A 33 -2.61 3.93 5.96
N ASN A 34 -1.86 2.83 5.96
CA ASN A 34 -1.26 2.29 4.74
C ASN A 34 -2.32 1.87 3.70
N ALA A 35 -3.42 1.27 4.14
CA ALA A 35 -4.53 0.93 3.25
C ALA A 35 -5.15 2.18 2.60
N LYS A 36 -5.33 3.28 3.34
CA LYS A 36 -5.81 4.56 2.79
C LYS A 36 -4.88 5.10 1.72
N THR A 37 -3.59 5.19 2.03
CA THR A 37 -2.57 5.66 1.06
C THR A 37 -2.53 4.77 -0.19
N ARG A 38 -2.68 3.45 -0.04
CA ARG A 38 -2.74 2.53 -1.18
C ARG A 38 -3.98 2.78 -2.04
N HIS A 39 -5.14 2.99 -1.45
CA HIS A 39 -6.36 3.32 -2.20
C HIS A 39 -6.23 4.65 -2.95
N GLU A 40 -5.67 5.67 -2.33
CA GLU A 40 -5.44 6.97 -2.98
C GLU A 40 -4.48 6.84 -4.17
N ARG A 41 -3.38 6.10 -4.01
CA ARG A 41 -2.44 5.81 -5.09
C ARG A 41 -3.12 5.08 -6.25
N ILE A 42 -3.91 4.04 -5.95
CA ILE A 42 -4.63 3.29 -6.99
C ILE A 42 -5.61 4.22 -7.71
N ARG A 43 -6.35 5.05 -6.99
CA ARG A 43 -7.27 6.03 -7.58
C ARG A 43 -6.56 6.99 -8.54
N GLN A 44 -5.39 7.50 -8.16
CA GLN A 44 -4.59 8.37 -9.04
C GLN A 44 -4.13 7.62 -10.29
N VAL A 45 -3.64 6.38 -10.15
CA VAL A 45 -3.24 5.54 -11.28
C VAL A 45 -4.42 5.28 -12.22
N GLU A 46 -5.58 4.93 -11.66
CA GLU A 46 -6.81 4.75 -12.44
C GLU A 46 -7.22 6.02 -13.18
N GLN A 47 -7.07 7.20 -12.55
CA GLN A 47 -7.33 8.48 -13.21
C GLN A 47 -6.38 8.71 -14.39
N VAL A 48 -5.08 8.48 -14.22
CA VAL A 48 -4.09 8.62 -15.30
C VAL A 48 -4.41 7.68 -16.45
N LEU A 49 -4.67 6.40 -16.16
CA LEU A 49 -5.01 5.41 -17.18
C LEU A 49 -6.29 5.80 -17.94
N ARG A 50 -7.31 6.31 -17.26
CA ARG A 50 -8.53 6.82 -17.91
C ARG A 50 -8.25 8.01 -18.82
N VAL A 51 -7.40 8.95 -18.39
CA VAL A 51 -7.01 10.11 -19.22
C VAL A 51 -6.23 9.64 -20.45
N CYS A 52 -5.30 8.70 -20.31
CA CYS A 52 -4.53 8.16 -21.43
C CYS A 52 -5.39 7.32 -22.40
N ALA A 53 -6.44 6.67 -21.90
CA ALA A 53 -7.37 5.89 -22.72
C ALA A 53 -8.45 6.76 -23.40
N ALA A 54 -8.65 8.00 -22.96
CA ALA A 54 -9.55 8.91 -23.63
C ALA A 54 -8.98 9.27 -25.02
N PRO A 55 -9.76 9.18 -26.11
CA PRO A 55 -9.31 9.68 -27.40
C PRO A 55 -8.95 11.16 -27.25
N ALA A 56 -7.83 11.59 -27.85
CA ALA A 56 -7.36 12.97 -27.75
C ALA A 56 -8.51 13.91 -28.07
N SER A 57 -9.04 14.58 -27.04
CA SER A 57 -10.06 15.60 -27.21
C SER A 57 -9.47 16.64 -28.16
N ALA A 58 -10.04 16.77 -29.35
CA ALA A 58 -9.60 17.67 -30.41
C ALA A 58 -9.70 19.17 -30.03
N ASN A 59 -9.81 19.48 -28.73
CA ASN A 59 -10.02 20.83 -28.22
C ASN A 59 -9.33 21.09 -26.85
N ALA A 60 -8.27 20.35 -26.51
CA ALA A 60 -7.41 20.76 -25.41
C ALA A 60 -6.60 21.99 -25.85
N PRO A 61 -6.61 23.11 -25.09
CA PRO A 61 -5.76 24.26 -25.40
C PRO A 61 -4.30 23.78 -25.39
N GLN A 62 -3.65 23.89 -26.54
CA GLN A 62 -2.22 23.59 -26.64
C GLN A 62 -1.46 24.47 -25.65
N PRO A 63 -0.63 23.92 -24.75
CA PRO A 63 0.32 24.73 -24.04
C PRO A 63 1.29 25.27 -25.08
N THR A 64 1.13 26.54 -25.45
CA THR A 64 2.09 27.25 -26.28
C THR A 64 3.43 27.19 -25.57
N ALA A 65 4.40 26.56 -26.24
CA ALA A 65 5.77 26.47 -25.79
C ALA A 65 6.38 27.88 -25.80
N SER A 66 6.19 28.60 -24.70
CA SER A 66 6.98 29.77 -24.36
C SER A 66 7.78 29.40 -23.13
N ALA A 67 9.02 28.94 -23.37
CA ALA A 67 10.03 28.89 -22.34
C ALA A 67 10.16 30.27 -21.67
N PRO A 68 10.47 30.29 -20.37
CA PRO A 68 11.68 30.98 -19.98
C PRO A 68 12.61 30.04 -19.22
N GLN A 69 13.86 30.03 -19.65
CA GLN A 69 14.98 29.67 -18.78
C GLN A 69 14.89 30.49 -17.49
N GLN A 70 14.97 29.85 -16.34
CA GLN A 70 15.69 30.38 -15.18
C GLN A 70 15.95 29.26 -14.19
N GLY A 71 17.23 29.14 -13.82
CA GLY A 71 17.74 28.07 -12.98
C GLY A 71 17.22 28.12 -11.57
N ALA A 72 16.95 26.94 -11.03
CA ALA A 72 16.95 26.71 -9.60
C ALA A 72 17.68 25.38 -9.39
N SER A 73 18.87 25.50 -8.79
CA SER A 73 19.73 24.40 -8.37
C SER A 73 18.94 23.31 -7.64
N PRO A 74 19.29 22.02 -7.78
CA PRO A 74 18.70 20.99 -6.93
C PRO A 74 19.06 21.27 -5.46
N PRO A 75 18.11 21.20 -4.50
CA PRO A 75 18.48 21.25 -3.09
C PRO A 75 19.36 20.03 -2.80
N SER A 76 20.50 20.35 -2.19
CA SER A 76 21.55 19.48 -1.72
C SER A 76 21.03 18.15 -1.16
N SER A 77 21.67 17.08 -1.60
CA SER A 77 21.60 15.75 -1.00
C SER A 77 21.97 15.84 0.49
N THR A 78 20.97 15.89 1.38
CA THR A 78 21.22 15.63 2.81
C THR A 78 21.31 14.13 2.98
N ALA A 79 22.55 13.67 3.12
CA ALA A 79 22.90 12.32 3.45
C ALA A 79 22.16 11.84 4.71
N VAL A 80 21.60 10.64 4.60
CA VAL A 80 21.31 9.76 5.73
C VAL A 80 22.60 9.64 6.57
N GLN A 81 22.57 10.11 7.82
CA GLN A 81 23.53 9.69 8.83
C GLN A 81 22.76 9.11 10.01
N GLN A 82 22.92 7.79 10.16
CA GLN A 82 22.48 6.98 11.29
C GLN A 82 23.21 7.42 12.56
N GLN A 83 22.47 7.51 13.67
CA GLN A 83 22.88 7.01 14.98
C GLN A 83 21.65 6.36 15.63
#